data_AF-A0A8S9L9E1-F1
#
_entry.id   AF-A0A8S9L9E1-F1
#
_cell.length_a   1.000
_cell.length_b   1.000
_cell.length_c   1.000
_cell.angle_alpha   90.00
_cell.angle_beta   90.00
_cell.angle_gamma   90.00
#
_symmetry.space_group_name_H-M   'P 1'
#
loop_
_entity.id
_entity.type
_entity.pdbx_description
1 polymer ?
#
loop_
_entity_poly.entity_id
_entity_poly.type
_entity_poly.pdbx_seq_one_letter_code
_entity_poly.pdbx_strand_id
1 'polypeptide(L)'
;MASRPGFLTDWPWTPLGSFKVMVLREEEHCMLAEFLAGHCMENLILTTNHSPMIWLVGDGLSNEEQKMAEQGTHFLPFSQFPPTELRKDCFYHTTPAMIVPDSAQNIDSCENWLGRRVMSAWRVGGIVHALEGWEEHECGLDVPMVNPHRAWEAALRHGFQPLVLPFL
;
A
#
# COMPACT_ATOMS: atom_id res chain seq x y z
N MET A 1 6.78 15.57 10.99
CA MET A 1 6.96 15.45 9.52
C MET A 1 7.84 14.24 9.27
N ALA A 2 7.30 13.16 8.70
CA ALA A 2 8.15 12.09 8.16
C ALA A 2 8.76 12.63 6.86
N SER A 3 9.92 13.28 6.97
CA SER A 3 10.62 13.93 5.84
C SER A 3 11.28 12.94 4.88
N ARG A 4 11.01 11.64 5.04
CA ARG A 4 11.48 10.54 4.21
C ARG A 4 10.36 9.52 4.07
N PRO A 5 9.68 9.45 2.92
CA PRO A 5 8.81 8.33 2.61
C PRO A 5 9.62 7.02 2.76
N GLY A 6 8.99 5.96 3.29
CA GLY A 6 9.66 4.65 3.39
C GLY A 6 9.97 4.09 2.00
N PHE A 7 10.86 3.11 1.89
CA PHE A 7 11.24 2.52 0.59
C PHE A 7 10.05 1.91 -0.20
N LEU A 8 8.96 1.54 0.48
CA LEU A 8 7.72 1.07 -0.17
C LEU A 8 7.00 2.16 -0.98
N THR A 9 7.37 3.42 -0.80
CA THR A 9 6.81 4.52 -1.59
C THR A 9 7.27 4.49 -3.04
N ASP A 10 8.45 3.90 -3.30
CA ASP A 10 9.06 3.84 -4.62
C ASP A 10 8.76 2.51 -5.35
N TRP A 11 8.12 1.54 -4.67
CA TRP A 11 7.70 0.24 -5.22
C TRP A 11 6.24 0.31 -5.68
N PRO A 12 5.84 -0.30 -6.82
CA PRO A 12 6.60 -1.08 -7.80
C PRO A 12 7.40 -0.32 -8.88
N TRP A 13 7.62 0.98 -8.73
CA TRP A 13 8.00 1.89 -9.84
C TRP A 13 9.51 2.04 -10.05
N THR A 14 10.32 1.71 -9.04
CA THR A 14 11.79 1.63 -9.14
C THR A 14 12.25 0.17 -9.03
N PRO A 15 13.37 -0.20 -9.69
CA PRO A 15 13.95 -1.51 -9.52
C PRO A 15 14.26 -1.74 -8.03
N LEU A 16 13.84 -2.90 -7.52
CA LEU A 16 14.05 -3.32 -6.12
C LEU A 16 15.53 -3.37 -5.69
N GLY A 17 16.50 -3.10 -6.56
CA GLY A 17 17.91 -3.26 -6.23
C GLY A 17 18.18 -4.69 -5.76
N SER A 18 18.72 -4.84 -4.54
CA SER A 18 18.99 -6.13 -3.89
C SER A 18 17.81 -6.70 -3.09
N PHE A 19 16.65 -6.05 -3.09
CA PHE A 19 15.48 -6.51 -2.33
C PHE A 19 14.80 -7.68 -3.04
N LYS A 20 14.50 -8.72 -2.27
CA LYS A 20 13.81 -9.92 -2.75
C LYS A 20 12.36 -9.90 -2.26
N VAL A 21 11.42 -10.07 -3.19
CA VAL A 21 10.00 -10.23 -2.91
C VAL A 21 9.70 -11.72 -2.83
N MET A 22 9.26 -12.14 -1.66
CA MET A 22 8.92 -13.51 -1.36
C MET A 22 7.43 -13.71 -1.56
N VAL A 23 7.06 -14.70 -2.38
CA VAL A 23 5.66 -15.05 -2.66
C VAL A 23 5.38 -16.43 -2.08
N LEU A 24 4.29 -16.55 -1.32
CA LEU A 24 3.93 -17.80 -0.63
C LEU A 24 3.12 -18.75 -1.50
N ARG A 25 2.37 -18.22 -2.47
CA ARG A 25 1.46 -18.99 -3.31
C ARG A 25 1.99 -19.09 -4.72
N GLU A 26 2.02 -20.31 -5.25
CA GLU A 26 2.55 -20.60 -6.58
C GLU A 26 1.74 -19.88 -7.67
N GLU A 27 0.41 -19.87 -7.57
CA GLU A 27 -0.46 -19.18 -8.52
C GLU A 27 -0.16 -17.67 -8.60
N GLU A 28 -0.02 -17.01 -7.45
CA GLU A 28 0.33 -15.59 -7.36
C GLU A 28 1.75 -15.33 -7.90
N HIS A 29 2.69 -16.23 -7.63
CA HIS A 29 4.04 -16.14 -8.16
C HIS A 29 4.05 -16.25 -9.69
N CYS A 30 3.31 -17.20 -10.27
CA CYS A 30 3.19 -17.36 -11.71
C CYS A 30 2.57 -16.12 -12.36
N MET A 31 1.46 -15.61 -11.80
CA MET A 31 0.84 -14.37 -12.29
C MET A 31 1.84 -13.21 -12.25
N LEU A 32 2.50 -12.97 -11.11
CA LEU A 32 3.47 -11.89 -10.97
C LEU A 32 4.67 -12.06 -11.91
N ALA A 33 5.15 -13.29 -12.12
CA ALA A 33 6.25 -13.58 -13.02
C ALA A 33 5.90 -13.29 -14.49
N GLU A 34 4.67 -13.55 -14.91
CA GLU A 34 4.19 -13.18 -16.25
C GLU A 34 4.14 -11.66 -16.45
N PHE A 35 3.80 -10.91 -15.39
CA PHE A 35 3.75 -9.45 -15.45
C PHE A 35 5.12 -8.77 -15.35
N LEU A 36 6.04 -9.34 -14.57
CA LEU A 36 7.37 -8.78 -14.36
C LEU A 36 8.32 -9.18 -15.49
N ALA A 37 8.36 -8.41 -16.58
CA ALA A 37 9.35 -8.63 -17.63
C ALA A 37 10.78 -8.20 -17.19
N GLY A 38 11.80 -8.92 -17.64
CA GLY A 38 13.22 -8.51 -17.54
C GLY A 38 13.87 -8.74 -16.17
N HIS A 39 14.77 -7.82 -15.76
CA HIS A 39 15.64 -7.96 -14.57
C HIS A 39 14.88 -8.00 -13.22
N CYS A 40 13.59 -7.63 -13.20
CA CYS A 40 12.80 -7.67 -11.97
C CYS A 40 12.44 -9.11 -11.54
N MET A 41 12.45 -10.08 -12.46
CA MET A 41 12.18 -11.49 -12.12
C MET A 41 13.19 -12.07 -11.13
N GLU A 42 14.46 -11.65 -11.20
CA GLU A 42 15.53 -12.18 -10.34
C GLU A 42 15.28 -11.88 -8.84
N ASN A 43 14.42 -10.90 -8.57
CA ASN A 43 14.04 -10.48 -7.24
C ASN A 43 12.75 -11.17 -6.74
N LEU A 44 12.00 -11.89 -7.59
CA LEU A 44 10.81 -12.62 -7.19
C LEU A 44 11.17 -14.06 -6.80
N ILE A 45 10.80 -14.48 -5.59
CA ILE A 45 11.15 -15.79 -5.05
C ILE A 45 9.91 -16.49 -4.52
N LEU A 46 9.55 -17.61 -5.13
CA LEU A 46 8.59 -18.55 -4.56
C LEU A 46 9.20 -19.19 -3.30
N THR A 47 8.47 -19.15 -2.19
CA THR A 47 8.96 -19.66 -0.91
C THR A 47 7.84 -20.23 -0.06
N THR A 48 8.19 -21.13 0.85
CA THR A 48 7.34 -21.58 1.96
C THR A 48 7.77 -20.97 3.29
N ASN A 49 8.71 -20.02 3.26
CA ASN A 49 9.28 -19.41 4.44
C ASN A 49 8.39 -18.25 4.94
N HIS A 50 7.98 -18.34 6.20
CA HIS A 50 7.14 -17.34 6.88
C HIS A 50 7.92 -16.39 7.81
N SER A 51 9.26 -16.46 7.82
CA SER A 51 10.13 -15.59 8.62
C SER A 51 10.19 -14.10 8.24
N PRO A 52 9.80 -13.64 7.04
CA PRO A 52 9.86 -12.21 6.75
C PRO A 52 9.04 -11.38 7.75
N MET A 53 9.63 -10.27 8.21
CA MET A 53 8.99 -9.38 9.19
C MET A 53 7.99 -8.41 8.57
N ILE A 54 7.96 -8.27 7.24
CA ILE A 54 7.04 -7.37 6.52
C ILE A 54 6.26 -8.20 5.51
N TRP A 55 4.94 -8.16 5.62
CA TRP A 55 4.02 -8.90 4.77
C TRP A 55 3.11 -7.93 4.03
N LEU A 56 3.08 -8.00 2.70
CA LEU A 56 2.06 -7.35 1.89
C LEU A 56 0.86 -8.28 1.79
N VAL A 57 -0.32 -7.82 2.21
CA VAL A 57 -1.49 -8.69 2.33
C VAL A 57 -2.72 -8.11 1.63
N GLY A 58 -3.49 -8.97 0.98
CA GLY A 58 -4.79 -8.64 0.40
C GLY A 58 -5.93 -9.34 1.13
N ASP A 59 -7.12 -9.34 0.51
CA ASP A 59 -8.33 -9.95 1.07
C ASP A 59 -8.21 -11.47 1.28
N GLY A 60 -7.23 -12.12 0.63
CA GLY A 60 -6.97 -13.55 0.74
C GLY A 60 -6.18 -13.99 1.98
N LEU A 61 -5.80 -13.10 2.90
CA LEU A 61 -4.99 -13.45 4.08
C LEU A 61 -5.74 -14.41 5.00
N SER A 62 -5.24 -15.64 5.13
CA SER A 62 -5.85 -16.68 5.97
C SER A 62 -5.39 -16.59 7.42
N ASN A 63 -6.22 -17.12 8.34
CA ASN A 63 -5.86 -17.25 9.75
C ASN A 63 -4.63 -18.15 9.96
N GLU A 64 -4.43 -19.16 9.11
CA GLU A 64 -3.30 -20.08 9.25
C GLU A 64 -1.99 -19.41 8.82
N GLU A 65 -1.98 -18.63 7.75
CA GLU A 65 -0.81 -17.83 7.35
C GLU A 65 -0.39 -16.85 8.46
N GLN A 66 -1.37 -16.21 9.12
CA GLN A 66 -1.07 -15.30 10.24
C GLN A 66 -0.46 -16.02 11.45
N LYS A 67 -0.87 -17.26 11.75
CA LYS A 67 -0.27 -18.06 12.84
C LYS A 67 1.17 -18.46 12.54
N MET A 68 1.52 -18.61 11.26
CA MET A 68 2.86 -19.00 10.82
C MET A 68 3.86 -17.85 10.77
N ALA A 69 3.39 -16.59 10.79
CA ALA A 69 4.25 -15.42 10.81
C ALA A 69 5.13 -15.36 12.08
N GLU A 70 6.25 -14.65 12.04
CA GLU A 70 7.08 -14.45 13.22
C GLU A 70 6.46 -13.45 14.20
N GLN A 71 6.90 -13.51 15.46
CA GLN A 71 6.53 -12.50 16.44
C GLN A 71 7.09 -11.14 16.00
N GLY A 72 6.25 -10.10 16.05
CA GLY A 72 6.61 -8.74 15.64
C GLY A 72 6.43 -8.47 14.15
N THR A 73 5.89 -9.42 13.36
CA THR A 73 5.60 -9.21 11.94
C THR A 73 4.65 -8.03 11.72
N HIS A 74 4.92 -7.23 10.69
CA HIS A 74 4.09 -6.15 10.19
C HIS A 74 3.28 -6.60 8.97
N PHE A 75 1.95 -6.56 9.09
CA PHE A 75 1.01 -6.79 8.01
C PHE A 75 0.61 -5.45 7.38
N LEU A 76 0.98 -5.25 6.12
CA LEU A 76 0.70 -4.06 5.33
C LEU A 76 -0.35 -4.39 4.26
N PRO A 77 -1.60 -3.95 4.43
CA PRO A 77 -2.64 -4.27 3.48
C PRO A 77 -2.58 -3.41 2.22
N PHE A 78 -2.89 -4.04 1.09
CA PHE A 78 -3.23 -3.35 -0.16
C PHE A 78 -4.72 -3.54 -0.55
N SER A 79 -5.48 -4.26 0.27
CA SER A 79 -6.93 -4.45 0.14
C SER A 79 -7.73 -3.23 0.59
N GLN A 80 -9.00 -3.17 0.18
CA GLN A 80 -9.94 -2.16 0.65
C GLN A 80 -10.14 -2.23 2.16
N PHE A 81 -10.40 -3.43 2.67
CA PHE A 81 -10.65 -3.62 4.09
C PHE A 81 -9.34 -3.95 4.82
N PRO A 82 -9.17 -3.44 6.05
CA PRO A 82 -8.03 -3.81 6.87
C PRO A 82 -8.08 -5.31 7.22
N PRO A 83 -6.92 -5.95 7.39
CA PRO A 83 -6.84 -7.36 7.74
C PRO A 83 -7.43 -7.58 9.14
N THR A 84 -8.04 -8.75 9.34
CA THR A 84 -8.51 -9.14 10.67
C THR A 84 -7.32 -9.43 11.57
N GLU A 85 -7.22 -8.71 12.69
CA GLU A 85 -6.16 -8.90 13.68
C GLU A 85 -6.37 -10.21 14.45
N LEU A 86 -5.53 -11.21 14.17
CA LEU A 86 -5.55 -12.49 14.89
C LEU A 86 -4.54 -12.53 16.04
N ARG A 87 -3.37 -11.90 15.85
CA ARG A 87 -2.22 -12.01 16.73
C ARG A 87 -1.89 -10.69 17.43
N LYS A 88 -1.88 -10.69 18.76
CA LYS A 88 -1.56 -9.48 19.54
C LYS A 88 -0.07 -9.12 19.56
N ASP A 89 0.77 -10.06 19.15
CA ASP A 89 2.22 -9.92 19.11
C ASP A 89 2.74 -9.55 17.71
N CYS A 90 1.83 -9.20 16.79
CA CYS A 90 2.13 -8.67 15.45
C CYS A 90 1.50 -7.27 15.28
N PHE A 91 1.94 -6.54 14.26
CA PHE A 91 1.43 -5.22 13.92
C PHE A 91 0.58 -5.27 12.67
N TYR A 92 -0.69 -4.89 12.78
CA TYR A 92 -1.60 -4.81 11.66
C TYR A 92 -1.76 -3.34 11.28
N HIS A 93 -1.33 -3.01 10.08
CA HIS A 93 -1.53 -1.68 9.52
C HIS A 93 -2.87 -1.62 8.81
N THR A 94 -3.38 -0.41 8.64
CA THR A 94 -4.50 -0.16 7.72
C THR A 94 -3.97 0.20 6.35
N THR A 95 -4.84 0.10 5.35
CA THR A 95 -4.56 0.60 4.01
C THR A 95 -4.10 2.06 4.09
N PRO A 96 -3.06 2.47 3.33
CA PRO A 96 -2.57 3.84 3.35
C PRO A 96 -3.71 4.85 3.20
N ALA A 97 -3.74 5.82 4.10
CA ALA A 97 -4.80 6.80 4.21
C ALA A 97 -4.22 8.19 4.50
N MET A 98 -5.03 9.21 4.25
CA MET A 98 -4.69 10.60 4.50
C MET A 98 -5.84 11.32 5.21
N ILE A 99 -5.48 12.28 6.05
CA ILE A 99 -6.36 13.26 6.67
C ILE A 99 -6.77 14.25 5.59
N VAL A 100 -8.07 14.53 5.55
CA VAL A 100 -8.70 15.45 4.60
C VAL A 100 -8.58 16.89 5.10
N PRO A 101 -8.12 17.85 4.28
CA PRO A 101 -7.93 19.25 4.68
C PRO A 101 -9.24 19.91 5.11
N ASP A 102 -9.21 20.81 6.09
CA ASP A 102 -10.39 21.52 6.61
C ASP A 102 -11.14 22.35 5.56
N SER A 103 -10.46 22.74 4.48
CA SER A 103 -11.06 23.43 3.33
C SER A 103 -12.05 22.56 2.56
N ALA A 104 -11.92 21.23 2.61
CA ALA A 104 -12.83 20.31 1.96
C ALA A 104 -14.10 20.11 2.79
N GLN A 105 -15.22 20.56 2.24
CA GLN A 105 -16.55 20.45 2.83
C GLN A 105 -17.27 19.18 2.34
N ASN A 106 -18.20 18.66 3.14
CA ASN A 106 -19.00 17.46 2.83
C ASN A 106 -18.17 16.17 2.62
N ILE A 107 -16.98 16.11 3.22
CA ILE A 107 -16.13 14.90 3.25
C ILE A 107 -15.91 14.51 4.70
N ASP A 108 -16.81 13.71 5.25
CA ASP A 108 -16.79 13.34 6.68
C ASP A 108 -16.29 11.91 6.92
N SER A 109 -16.76 10.91 6.17
CA SER A 109 -16.22 9.53 6.19
C SER A 109 -16.61 8.80 4.91
N CYS A 110 -15.63 8.31 4.14
CA CYS A 110 -15.90 7.47 2.97
C CYS A 110 -15.75 5.96 3.26
N GLU A 111 -15.13 5.60 4.39
CA GLU A 111 -14.75 4.23 4.73
C GLU A 111 -15.05 4.00 6.22
N ASN A 112 -15.84 2.98 6.53
CA ASN A 112 -16.36 2.72 7.88
C ASN A 112 -15.28 2.29 8.89
N TRP A 113 -14.09 1.92 8.43
CA TRP A 113 -12.94 1.58 9.28
C TRP A 113 -11.97 2.77 9.49
N LEU A 114 -12.20 3.91 8.84
CA LEU A 114 -11.39 5.12 9.00
C LEU A 114 -12.09 6.15 9.89
N GLY A 115 -11.28 6.96 10.57
CA GLY A 115 -11.78 8.07 11.37
C GLY A 115 -12.51 9.12 10.52
N ARG A 116 -13.20 10.05 11.20
CA ARG A 116 -13.76 11.21 10.51
C ARG A 116 -12.67 12.04 9.87
N ARG A 117 -12.95 12.56 8.67
CA ARG A 117 -12.02 13.33 7.83
C ARG A 117 -10.75 12.55 7.51
N VAL A 118 -10.84 11.24 7.38
CA VAL A 118 -9.76 10.36 6.92
C VAL A 118 -10.28 9.53 5.75
N MET A 119 -9.42 9.35 4.75
CA MET A 119 -9.76 8.71 3.49
C MET A 119 -8.56 7.94 2.95
N SER A 120 -8.78 6.78 2.34
CA SER A 120 -7.72 6.00 1.67
C SER A 120 -6.97 6.82 0.61
N ALA A 121 -5.68 6.55 0.49
CA ALA A 121 -4.79 7.27 -0.40
C ALA A 121 -5.21 7.16 -1.88
N TRP A 122 -5.79 6.03 -2.31
CA TRP A 122 -6.30 5.91 -3.69
C TRP A 122 -7.52 6.81 -3.96
N ARG A 123 -8.37 7.06 -2.96
CA ARG A 123 -9.54 7.96 -3.11
C ARG A 123 -9.04 9.40 -3.19
N VAL A 124 -8.06 9.73 -2.35
CA VAL A 124 -7.36 11.02 -2.40
C VAL A 124 -6.68 11.22 -3.75
N GLY A 125 -6.05 10.19 -4.32
CA GLY A 125 -5.49 10.21 -5.67
C GLY A 125 -6.50 10.67 -6.71
N GLY A 126 -7.70 10.08 -6.72
CA GLY A 126 -8.77 10.51 -7.62
C GLY A 126 -9.22 11.97 -7.43
N ILE A 127 -9.26 12.47 -6.18
CA ILE A 127 -9.57 13.88 -5.90
C ILE A 127 -8.45 14.79 -6.41
N VAL A 128 -7.18 14.43 -6.16
CA VAL A 128 -6.01 15.19 -6.61
C VAL A 128 -5.96 15.28 -8.12
N HIS A 129 -6.24 14.18 -8.83
CA HIS A 129 -6.37 14.16 -10.29
C HIS A 129 -7.37 15.21 -10.78
N ALA A 130 -8.57 15.24 -10.18
CA ALA A 130 -9.60 16.22 -10.55
C ALA A 130 -9.19 17.67 -10.23
N LEU A 131 -8.55 17.91 -9.07
CA LEU A 131 -8.10 19.24 -8.66
C LEU A 131 -6.97 19.78 -9.55
N GLU A 132 -6.11 18.91 -10.04
CA GLU A 132 -4.99 19.29 -10.91
C GLU A 132 -5.35 19.26 -12.41
N GLY A 133 -6.56 18.80 -12.77
CA GLY A 133 -7.01 18.68 -14.15
C GLY A 133 -6.23 17.64 -14.95
N TRP A 134 -5.82 16.54 -14.30
CA TRP A 134 -5.15 15.42 -14.97
C TRP A 134 -6.18 14.51 -15.62
N GLU A 135 -6.05 14.32 -16.93
CA GLU A 135 -6.90 13.43 -17.73
C GLU A 135 -6.27 12.03 -17.92
N GLU A 136 -5.08 11.83 -17.33
CA GLU A 136 -4.31 10.60 -17.42
C GLU A 136 -4.94 9.53 -16.51
N HIS A 137 -5.05 8.30 -17.00
CA HIS A 137 -5.53 7.19 -16.18
C HIS A 137 -4.35 6.46 -15.53
N GLU A 138 -4.11 6.67 -14.25
CA GLU A 138 -3.03 6.01 -13.51
C GLU A 138 -3.37 4.58 -13.03
N CYS A 139 -4.51 4.02 -13.44
CA CYS A 139 -4.88 2.65 -13.11
C CYS A 139 -4.64 1.72 -14.30
N GLY A 140 -4.19 0.49 -14.00
CA GLY A 140 -3.97 -0.55 -14.99
C GLY A 140 -2.49 -0.86 -15.20
N LEU A 141 -2.22 -2.10 -15.58
CA LEU A 141 -0.86 -2.65 -15.68
C LEU A 141 -0.11 -2.15 -16.92
N ASP A 142 -0.83 -1.75 -17.97
CA ASP A 142 -0.28 -1.29 -19.26
C ASP A 142 -0.07 0.22 -19.33
N VAL A 143 -0.53 0.97 -18.32
CA VAL A 143 -0.34 2.42 -18.28
C VAL A 143 0.86 2.73 -17.40
N PRO A 144 1.93 3.35 -17.94
CA PRO A 144 3.05 3.77 -17.11
C PRO A 144 2.52 4.74 -16.07
N MET A 145 2.53 4.32 -14.80
CA MET A 145 1.95 5.10 -13.73
C MET A 145 2.66 6.46 -13.67
N VAL A 146 1.89 7.53 -13.78
CA VAL A 146 2.45 8.87 -13.95
C VAL A 146 2.96 9.35 -12.60
N ASN A 147 4.22 9.04 -12.33
CA ASN A 147 5.02 9.64 -11.28
C ASN A 147 4.30 9.73 -9.91
N PRO A 148 4.25 8.66 -9.10
CA PRO A 148 3.62 8.70 -7.78
C PRO A 148 4.14 9.83 -6.87
N HIS A 149 5.37 10.29 -7.06
CA HIS A 149 5.89 11.46 -6.37
C HIS A 149 5.13 12.75 -6.71
N ARG A 150 4.74 12.93 -7.98
CA ARG A 150 3.90 14.06 -8.43
C ARG A 150 2.54 14.03 -7.74
N ALA A 151 1.88 12.86 -7.70
CA ALA A 151 0.60 12.68 -7.04
C ALA A 151 0.71 12.95 -5.52
N TRP A 152 1.77 12.46 -4.89
CA TRP A 152 2.07 12.71 -3.48
C TRP A 152 2.28 14.19 -3.17
N GLU A 153 3.14 14.89 -3.93
CA GLU A 153 3.38 16.32 -3.75
C GLU A 153 2.12 17.15 -3.96
N ALA A 154 1.31 16.81 -4.97
CA ALA A 154 0.04 17.47 -5.22
C ALA A 154 -0.95 17.25 -4.06
N ALA A 155 -1.05 16.04 -3.51
CA ALA A 155 -1.87 15.76 -2.33
C ALA A 155 -1.47 16.66 -1.14
N LEU A 156 -0.16 16.78 -0.87
CA LEU A 156 0.35 17.65 0.19
C LEU A 156 0.06 19.13 -0.07
N ARG A 157 0.19 19.61 -1.32
CA ARG A 157 -0.13 21.00 -1.70
C ARG A 157 -1.61 21.32 -1.50
N HIS A 158 -2.50 20.38 -1.77
CA HIS A 158 -3.94 20.51 -1.53
C HIS A 158 -4.32 20.36 -0.05
N GLY A 159 -3.35 20.11 0.84
CA GLY A 159 -3.54 20.09 2.28
C GLY A 159 -3.91 18.73 2.86
N PHE A 160 -3.89 17.65 2.05
CA PHE A 160 -4.00 16.30 2.58
C PHE A 160 -2.76 15.97 3.41
N GLN A 161 -2.93 15.21 4.48
CA GLN A 161 -1.82 14.84 5.37
C GLN A 161 -1.77 13.32 5.56
N PRO A 162 -0.59 12.69 5.50
CA PRO A 162 -0.48 11.25 5.69
C PRO A 162 -1.00 10.84 7.06
N LEU A 163 -1.86 9.82 7.11
CA LEU A 163 -2.27 9.21 8.37
C LEU A 163 -1.11 8.35 8.89
N VAL A 164 -0.57 8.69 10.06
CA VAL A 164 0.51 7.95 10.70
C VAL A 164 -0.10 7.02 11.75
N LEU A 165 0.04 5.69 11.55
CA LEU A 165 -0.41 4.64 12.48
C LEU A 165 0.72 3.64 12.77
N PRO A 166 0.73 2.99 13.95
CA PRO A 166 0.20 3.48 15.22
C PRO A 166 1.18 4.49 15.82
N PHE A 167 0.66 5.41 16.62
CA PHE A 167 1.51 6.15 17.56
C PHE A 167 2.33 5.14 18.38
N LEU A 168 3.66 5.21 18.30
CA LEU A 168 4.51 4.78 19.40
C LEU A 168 4.25 5.70 20.60
#